data_AF-A0A9Q0WF14-F1
#
_entry.id   AF-A0A9Q0WF14-F1
#
_cell.length_a   1.000
_cell.length_b   1.000
_cell.length_c   1.000
_cell.angle_alpha   90.00
_cell.angle_beta   90.00
_cell.angle_gamma   90.00
#
_symmetry.space_group_name_H-M   'P 1'
#
loop_
_entity.id
_entity.type
_entity.pdbx_description
1 polymer ?
#
loop_
_entity_poly.entity_id
_entity_poly.type
_entity_poly.pdbx_seq_one_letter_code
_entity_poly.pdbx_strand_id
1 'polypeptide(L)'
;MEGIGAEGASVASPVAQWGHDVWRVYQYYLDKTTPHAFYRWIGTFVVGAIYCLRVCYVQGFYIIAYGLGIYILNLLIGFLSPLVDPEIDPSDGPSLPTKGSDEFKPFIRRLPEFKFWYSFTKAFIIAFVMTFFSMFDVPVFWPILLCYWIVLFVLTMRRQIAHMIKYKYIPFSLGKQKYGGKKSSASGSGSRGD
;
A
#
# COMPACT_ATOMS: atom_id res chain seq x y z
N MET A 1 -36.27 -26.05 45.22
CA MET A 1 -36.04 -24.82 44.45
C MET A 1 -35.17 -25.22 43.28
N GLU A 2 -35.79 -25.39 42.12
CA GLU A 2 -35.15 -25.72 40.86
C GLU A 2 -34.16 -24.62 40.46
N GLY A 3 -33.08 -25.02 39.79
CA GLY A 3 -32.06 -24.13 39.27
C GLY A 3 -31.28 -24.83 38.17
N ILE A 4 -31.99 -25.15 37.08
CA ILE A 4 -31.43 -25.62 35.81
C ILE A 4 -30.51 -24.53 35.27
N GLY A 5 -29.20 -24.74 35.37
CA GLY A 5 -28.17 -23.93 34.72
C GLY A 5 -27.73 -24.56 33.40
N ALA A 6 -28.67 -24.72 32.47
CA ALA A 6 -28.35 -24.95 31.07
C ALA A 6 -28.08 -23.59 30.42
N GLU A 7 -26.82 -23.14 30.46
CA GLU A 7 -26.38 -22.01 29.63
C GLU A 7 -25.32 -22.51 28.65
N GLY A 8 -25.72 -22.46 27.38
CA GLY A 8 -25.07 -23.14 26.29
C GLY A 8 -23.63 -22.69 26.09
N ALA A 9 -22.73 -23.68 26.08
CA ALA A 9 -21.49 -23.58 25.36
C ALA A 9 -21.84 -23.14 23.93
N SER A 10 -21.46 -21.92 23.59
CA SER A 10 -21.66 -21.31 22.29
C SER A 10 -20.97 -22.19 21.24
N VAL A 11 -21.76 -23.06 20.62
CA VAL A 11 -21.36 -23.77 19.41
C VAL A 11 -21.21 -22.69 18.34
N ALA A 12 -20.01 -22.11 18.24
CA ALA A 12 -19.70 -21.15 17.19
C ALA A 12 -20.12 -21.77 15.86
N SER A 13 -20.95 -21.05 15.10
CA SER A 13 -21.52 -21.55 13.84
C SER A 13 -20.44 -22.22 12.98
N PRO A 14 -20.68 -23.42 12.41
CA PRO A 14 -19.70 -24.11 11.56
C PRO A 14 -19.18 -23.22 10.41
N VAL A 15 -20.01 -22.29 9.94
CA VAL A 15 -19.67 -21.30 8.90
C VAL A 15 -18.69 -20.25 9.43
N ALA A 16 -18.85 -19.80 10.68
CA ALA A 16 -17.93 -18.86 11.32
C ALA A 16 -16.57 -19.51 11.59
N GLN A 17 -16.56 -20.76 12.06
CA GLN A 17 -15.33 -21.53 12.29
C GLN A 17 -14.55 -21.76 10.99
N TRP A 18 -15.22 -22.17 9.91
CA TRP A 18 -14.60 -22.33 8.59
C TRP A 18 -14.03 -21.01 8.04
N GLY A 19 -14.75 -19.90 8.22
CA GLY A 19 -14.25 -18.56 7.86
C GLY A 19 -12.98 -18.19 8.63
N HIS A 20 -12.91 -18.49 9.93
CA HIS A 20 -11.72 -18.26 10.75
C HIS A 20 -10.53 -19.14 10.34
N ASP A 21 -10.78 -20.40 9.97
CA ASP A 21 -9.73 -21.31 9.52
C ASP A 21 -9.18 -20.90 8.14
N VAL A 22 -10.06 -20.54 7.19
CA VAL A 22 -9.67 -19.99 5.89
C VAL A 22 -8.89 -18.68 6.06
N TRP A 23 -9.32 -17.81 6.97
CA TRP A 23 -8.60 -16.58 7.30
C TRP A 23 -7.19 -16.85 7.85
N ARG A 24 -7.04 -17.81 8.77
CA ARG A 24 -5.72 -18.19 9.33
C ARG A 24 -4.79 -18.75 8.26
N VAL A 25 -5.28 -19.64 7.40
CA VAL A 25 -4.50 -20.21 6.30
C VAL A 25 -4.11 -19.13 5.30
N TYR A 26 -5.04 -18.25 4.96
CA TYR A 26 -4.79 -17.12 4.08
C TYR A 26 -3.72 -16.18 4.67
N GLN A 27 -3.81 -15.80 5.94
CA GLN A 27 -2.79 -15.01 6.64
C GLN A 27 -1.43 -15.73 6.67
N TYR A 28 -1.41 -17.04 6.90
CA TYR A 28 -0.18 -17.84 6.86
C TYR A 28 0.52 -17.79 5.50
N TYR A 29 -0.23 -17.93 4.40
CA TYR A 29 0.34 -17.80 3.05
C TYR A 29 0.76 -16.35 2.74
N LEU A 30 0.02 -15.35 3.22
CA LEU A 30 0.41 -13.94 3.09
C LEU A 30 1.75 -13.70 3.79
N ASP A 31 1.91 -14.13 5.04
CA ASP A 31 3.13 -13.95 5.81
C ASP A 31 4.35 -14.62 5.15
N LYS A 32 4.14 -15.79 4.54
CA LYS A 32 5.18 -16.52 3.79
C LYS A 32 5.60 -15.85 2.49
N THR A 33 4.71 -15.08 1.85
CA THR A 33 5.01 -14.36 0.59
C THR A 33 5.56 -12.95 0.81
N THR A 34 5.45 -12.42 2.03
CA THR A 34 5.99 -11.13 2.47
C THR A 34 7.46 -10.89 2.09
N PRO A 35 8.42 -11.81 2.31
CA PRO A 35 9.83 -11.56 2.02
C PRO A 35 10.17 -11.53 0.53
N HIS A 36 9.33 -12.11 -0.33
CA HIS A 36 9.62 -12.27 -1.76
C HIS A 36 9.03 -11.14 -2.62
N ALA A 37 9.41 -9.88 -2.35
CA ALA A 37 8.89 -8.72 -3.07
C ALA A 37 9.11 -8.78 -4.60
N PHE A 38 10.30 -9.22 -5.04
CA PHE A 38 10.64 -9.29 -6.47
C PHE A 38 9.73 -10.25 -7.25
N TYR A 39 9.56 -11.48 -6.75
CA TYR A 39 8.70 -12.49 -7.39
C TYR A 39 7.22 -12.09 -7.39
N ARG A 40 6.77 -11.42 -6.32
CA ARG A 40 5.42 -10.86 -6.22
C ARG A 40 5.15 -9.85 -7.33
N TRP A 41 6.05 -8.90 -7.53
CA TRP A 41 5.95 -7.90 -8.59
C TRP A 41 6.02 -8.51 -9.98
N ILE A 42 6.91 -9.49 -10.21
CA ILE A 42 6.94 -10.23 -11.48
C ILE A 42 5.60 -10.88 -11.78
N GLY A 43 5.00 -11.59 -10.82
CA GLY A 43 3.68 -12.20 -10.99
C GLY A 43 2.61 -11.18 -11.37
N THR A 44 2.61 -10.03 -10.71
CA THR A 44 1.69 -8.92 -11.01
C THR A 44 1.92 -8.34 -12.41
N PHE A 45 3.17 -8.17 -12.85
CA PHE A 45 3.49 -7.71 -14.20
C PHE A 45 3.02 -8.70 -15.26
N VAL A 46 3.17 -10.01 -15.02
CA VAL A 46 2.67 -11.05 -15.93
C VAL A 46 1.15 -10.98 -16.04
N VAL A 47 0.43 -10.89 -14.91
CA VAL A 47 -1.04 -10.74 -14.91
C VAL A 47 -1.46 -9.45 -15.61
N GLY A 48 -0.77 -8.34 -15.36
CA GLY A 48 -1.00 -7.06 -16.03
C GLY A 48 -0.77 -7.13 -17.54
N ALA A 49 0.29 -7.82 -17.98
CA ALA A 49 0.58 -8.02 -19.39
C ALA A 49 -0.51 -8.86 -20.09
N ILE A 50 -0.99 -9.93 -19.45
CA ILE A 50 -2.09 -10.76 -19.96
C ILE A 50 -3.38 -9.92 -20.08
N TYR A 51 -3.68 -9.09 -19.08
CA TYR A 51 -4.82 -8.17 -19.13
C TYR A 51 -4.71 -7.15 -20.26
N CYS A 52 -3.56 -6.49 -20.41
CA CYS A 52 -3.34 -5.52 -21.50
C CYS A 52 -3.47 -6.19 -22.86
N LEU A 53 -2.86 -7.37 -23.03
CA LEU A 53 -2.98 -8.18 -24.24
C LEU A 53 -4.45 -8.48 -24.55
N ARG A 54 -5.23 -8.94 -23.57
CA ARG A 54 -6.66 -9.23 -23.71
C ARG A 54 -7.44 -8.00 -24.21
N VAL A 55 -7.25 -6.84 -23.58
CA VAL A 55 -7.94 -5.59 -23.97
C VAL A 55 -7.54 -5.15 -25.38
N CYS A 56 -6.26 -5.25 -25.73
CA CYS A 56 -5.77 -4.91 -27.07
C CYS A 56 -6.35 -5.83 -28.17
N TYR A 57 -6.47 -7.14 -27.90
CA TYR A 57 -7.03 -8.10 -28.87
C TYR A 57 -8.55 -7.96 -29.04
N VAL A 58 -9.27 -7.74 -27.94
CA VAL A 58 -10.74 -7.63 -27.98
C VAL A 58 -11.19 -6.24 -28.42
N GLN A 59 -10.31 -5.22 -28.31
CA GLN A 59 -10.62 -3.83 -28.63
C GLN A 59 -11.90 -3.33 -27.93
N GLY A 60 -12.12 -3.75 -26.69
CA GLY A 60 -13.30 -3.45 -25.89
C GLY A 60 -12.98 -3.28 -24.40
N PHE A 61 -14.01 -3.15 -23.56
CA PHE A 61 -13.87 -3.01 -22.09
C PHE A 61 -13.11 -1.75 -21.63
N TYR A 62 -13.16 -0.67 -22.40
CA TYR A 62 -12.46 0.58 -22.08
C TYR A 62 -12.91 1.22 -20.76
N ILE A 63 -14.18 1.04 -20.37
CA ILE A 63 -14.68 1.52 -19.08
C ILE A 63 -14.00 0.78 -17.92
N ILE A 64 -13.82 -0.54 -18.04
CA ILE A 64 -13.13 -1.34 -17.02
C ILE A 64 -11.66 -0.95 -16.95
N ALA A 65 -10.99 -0.75 -18.09
CA ALA A 65 -9.62 -0.27 -18.14
C ALA A 65 -9.48 1.13 -17.51
N TYR A 66 -10.41 2.03 -17.79
CA TYR A 66 -10.45 3.37 -17.19
C TYR A 66 -10.66 3.31 -15.68
N GLY A 67 -11.64 2.52 -15.21
CA GLY A 67 -11.90 2.31 -13.78
C GLY A 67 -10.69 1.70 -13.05
N LEU A 68 -10.04 0.71 -13.66
CA LEU A 68 -8.79 0.13 -13.17
C LEU A 68 -7.70 1.21 -13.06
N GLY A 69 -7.55 2.07 -14.07
CA GLY A 69 -6.59 3.17 -14.07
C GLY A 69 -6.85 4.19 -12.94
N ILE A 70 -8.10 4.59 -12.73
CA ILE A 70 -8.47 5.50 -11.64
C ILE A 70 -8.24 4.83 -10.27
N TYR A 71 -8.56 3.55 -10.14
CA TYR A 71 -8.30 2.80 -8.92
C TYR A 71 -6.80 2.70 -8.61
N ILE A 72 -5.97 2.41 -9.61
CA ILE A 72 -4.50 2.40 -9.47
C ILE A 72 -4.00 3.77 -9.04
N LEU A 73 -4.52 4.85 -9.64
CA LEU A 73 -4.19 6.21 -9.22
C LEU A 73 -4.55 6.44 -7.75
N ASN A 74 -5.74 6.02 -7.31
CA ASN A 74 -6.15 6.12 -5.92
C ASN A 74 -5.21 5.34 -4.97
N LEU A 75 -4.78 4.15 -5.38
CA LEU A 75 -3.77 3.39 -4.64
C LEU A 75 -2.42 4.11 -4.58
N LEU A 76 -1.98 4.74 -5.67
CA LEU A 76 -0.74 5.52 -5.71
C LEU A 76 -0.81 6.74 -4.80
N ILE A 77 -1.94 7.44 -4.76
CA ILE A 77 -2.18 8.54 -3.82
C ILE A 77 -2.10 8.04 -2.38
N GLY A 78 -2.77 6.92 -2.06
CA GLY A 78 -2.70 6.31 -0.74
C GLY A 78 -1.32 5.77 -0.37
N PHE A 79 -0.48 5.44 -1.36
CA PHE A 79 0.91 5.03 -1.13
C PHE A 79 1.83 6.23 -0.87
N LEU A 80 1.60 7.34 -1.58
CA LEU A 80 2.40 8.56 -1.46
C LEU A 80 1.96 9.47 -0.30
N SER A 81 0.70 9.37 0.14
CA SER A 81 0.16 10.17 1.23
C SER A 81 0.61 9.65 2.62
N PRO A 82 1.05 10.54 3.53
CA PRO A 82 1.52 10.16 4.87
C PRO A 82 0.37 9.66 5.75
N LEU A 83 0.65 8.72 6.67
CA LEU A 83 -0.35 8.16 7.61
C LEU A 83 -1.06 9.27 8.40
N VAL A 84 -0.30 10.26 8.84
CA VAL A 84 -0.77 11.45 9.55
C VAL A 84 -0.63 12.63 8.59
N ASP A 85 -1.74 13.27 8.27
CA ASP A 85 -1.75 14.43 7.37
C ASP A 85 -1.31 15.66 8.19
N PRO A 86 -0.20 16.35 7.86
CA PRO A 86 0.26 17.52 8.60
C PRO A 86 -0.76 18.67 8.63
N GLU A 87 -1.76 18.67 7.74
CA GLU A 87 -2.82 19.69 7.70
C GLU A 87 -3.97 19.44 8.70
N ILE A 88 -4.12 18.23 9.25
CA ILE A 88 -5.22 17.88 10.17
C ILE A 88 -4.82 18.07 11.65
N ASP A 89 -3.53 18.29 11.92
CA ASP A 89 -3.05 18.59 13.27
C ASP A 89 -2.61 20.07 13.36
N PRO A 90 -3.53 21.02 13.59
CA PRO A 90 -3.22 22.44 13.77
C PRO A 90 -2.58 22.73 15.15
N SER A 91 -2.06 21.71 15.85
CA SER A 91 -1.60 21.84 17.23
C SER A 91 -0.10 22.14 17.38
N ASP A 92 0.61 22.49 16.31
CA ASP A 92 1.92 23.14 16.42
C ASP A 92 1.73 24.67 16.43
N GLY A 93 1.55 25.19 17.64
CA GLY A 93 1.69 26.61 17.93
C GLY A 93 3.06 27.17 17.50
N PRO A 94 3.28 28.49 17.56
CA PRO A 94 4.45 29.15 17.01
C PRO A 94 5.76 28.62 17.63
N SER A 95 6.38 27.64 16.98
CA SER A 95 7.66 27.08 17.41
C SER A 95 8.79 28.00 16.95
N LEU A 96 9.54 28.54 17.90
CA LEU A 96 10.71 29.39 17.67
C LEU A 96 11.74 28.66 16.79
N PRO A 97 12.31 29.32 15.77
CA PRO A 97 13.23 28.70 14.83
C PRO A 97 14.55 28.35 15.53
N THR A 98 14.67 27.10 16.00
CA THR A 98 15.94 26.55 16.47
C THR A 98 16.57 25.75 15.32
N LYS A 99 17.52 26.38 14.63
CA LYS A 99 18.43 25.72 13.71
C LYS A 99 19.10 24.54 14.44
N GLY A 100 18.84 23.30 14.04
CA GLY A 100 19.68 22.17 14.47
C GLY A 100 19.02 20.78 14.50
N SER A 101 17.70 20.67 14.48
CA SER A 101 17.02 19.38 14.50
C SER A 101 15.78 19.42 13.61
N ASP A 102 15.98 19.33 12.29
CA ASP A 102 14.94 18.81 11.38
C ASP A 102 14.72 17.34 11.83
N GLU A 103 13.88 17.17 12.85
CA GLU A 103 13.54 15.90 13.45
C GLU A 103 12.94 15.00 12.36
N PHE A 104 13.72 14.01 11.96
CA PHE A 104 13.41 13.11 10.86
C PHE A 104 12.22 12.23 11.25
N LYS A 105 10.99 12.72 11.05
CA LYS A 105 9.78 11.89 11.18
C LYS A 105 9.88 10.73 10.19
N PRO A 106 9.99 9.47 10.65
CA PRO A 106 10.02 8.33 9.74
C PRO A 106 8.73 8.32 8.91
N PHE A 107 8.84 8.35 7.58
CA PHE A 107 7.67 8.20 6.72
C PHE A 107 7.04 6.83 6.92
N ILE A 108 6.00 6.81 7.74
CA ILE A 108 5.05 5.71 7.78
C ILE A 108 4.03 6.01 6.67
N ARG A 109 4.19 5.31 5.54
CA ARG A 109 3.25 5.42 4.41
C ARG A 109 1.87 4.92 4.84
N ARG A 110 0.77 5.55 4.38
CA ARG A 110 -0.60 5.09 4.68
C ARG A 110 -0.85 3.64 4.26
N LEU A 111 -0.31 3.26 3.10
CA LEU A 111 -0.37 1.89 2.61
C LEU A 111 0.99 1.19 2.74
N PRO A 112 1.10 0.15 3.58
CA PRO A 112 2.23 -0.76 3.54
C PRO A 112 2.38 -1.36 2.13
N GLU A 113 3.61 -1.50 1.64
CA GLU A 113 3.92 -2.01 0.30
C GLU A 113 3.21 -3.33 0.00
N PHE A 114 3.11 -4.21 0.99
CA PHE A 114 2.40 -5.48 0.87
C PHE A 114 0.91 -5.30 0.57
N LYS A 115 0.23 -4.37 1.25
CA LYS A 115 -1.20 -4.07 1.01
C LYS A 115 -1.41 -3.36 -0.33
N PHE A 116 -0.44 -2.54 -0.75
CA PHE A 116 -0.44 -1.90 -2.07
C PHE A 116 -0.35 -2.95 -3.18
N TRP A 117 0.66 -3.81 -3.11
CA TRP A 117 0.84 -4.91 -4.05
C TRP A 117 -0.38 -5.84 -4.10
N TYR A 118 -0.92 -6.22 -2.95
CA TYR A 118 -2.10 -7.10 -2.87
C TYR A 118 -3.32 -6.43 -3.51
N SER A 119 -3.62 -5.18 -3.17
CA SER A 119 -4.76 -4.43 -3.72
C SER A 119 -4.61 -4.22 -5.23
N PHE A 120 -3.39 -3.91 -5.68
CA PHE A 120 -3.07 -3.73 -7.10
C PHE A 120 -3.28 -5.03 -7.88
N THR A 121 -2.69 -6.14 -7.42
CA THR A 121 -2.83 -7.44 -8.07
C THR A 121 -4.28 -7.92 -8.07
N LYS A 122 -4.99 -7.76 -6.96
CA LYS A 122 -6.41 -8.09 -6.85
C LYS A 122 -7.26 -7.29 -7.86
N ALA A 123 -6.97 -6.00 -8.04
CA ALA A 123 -7.70 -5.18 -9.01
C ALA A 123 -7.49 -5.65 -10.46
N PHE A 124 -6.26 -6.03 -10.83
CA PHE A 124 -6.00 -6.63 -12.15
C PHE A 124 -6.74 -7.95 -12.35
N ILE A 125 -6.77 -8.83 -11.34
CA ILE A 125 -7.50 -10.10 -11.43
C ILE A 125 -9.01 -9.84 -11.59
N ILE A 126 -9.59 -8.94 -10.78
CA ILE A 126 -11.02 -8.60 -10.87
C ILE A 126 -11.34 -7.96 -12.23
N ALA A 127 -10.52 -7.00 -12.69
CA ALA A 127 -10.70 -6.37 -13.99
C ALA A 127 -10.62 -7.42 -15.12
N PHE A 128 -9.65 -8.33 -15.05
CA PHE A 128 -9.53 -9.44 -16.00
C PHE A 128 -10.78 -10.33 -16.01
N VAL A 129 -11.31 -10.72 -14.85
CA VAL A 129 -12.55 -11.50 -14.74
C VAL A 129 -13.75 -10.72 -15.31
N MET A 130 -13.83 -9.40 -15.08
CA MET A 130 -14.89 -8.56 -15.65
C MET A 130 -14.85 -8.52 -17.19
N THR A 131 -13.67 -8.65 -17.83
CA THR A 131 -13.56 -8.72 -19.30
C THR A 131 -14.13 -9.99 -19.95
N PHE A 132 -14.62 -10.96 -19.17
CA PHE A 132 -15.33 -12.12 -19.71
C PHE A 132 -16.84 -11.90 -19.84
N PHE A 133 -17.40 -10.89 -19.17
CA PHE A 133 -18.82 -10.60 -19.19
C PHE A 133 -19.12 -9.46 -20.15
N SER A 134 -19.83 -9.74 -21.25
CA SER A 134 -20.17 -8.73 -22.28
C SER A 134 -21.00 -7.55 -21.75
N MET A 135 -21.66 -7.70 -20.59
CA MET A 135 -22.41 -6.63 -19.93
C MET A 135 -21.55 -5.38 -19.65
N PHE A 136 -20.24 -5.55 -19.42
CA PHE A 136 -19.33 -4.43 -19.14
C PHE A 136 -18.69 -3.83 -20.40
N ASP A 137 -18.98 -4.38 -21.59
CA ASP A 137 -18.46 -3.90 -22.86
C ASP A 137 -19.42 -2.88 -23.48
N VAL A 138 -19.32 -1.63 -23.00
CA VAL A 138 -20.12 -0.52 -23.52
C VAL A 138 -19.28 0.27 -24.53
N PRO A 139 -19.79 0.52 -25.75
CA PRO A 139 -19.07 1.30 -26.74
C PRO A 139 -18.95 2.76 -26.28
N VAL A 140 -17.72 3.17 -25.98
CA VAL A 140 -17.39 4.53 -25.56
C VAL A 140 -16.22 5.05 -26.37
N PHE A 141 -16.13 6.37 -26.55
CA PHE A 141 -14.95 7.01 -27.12
C PHE A 141 -13.77 6.86 -26.15
N TRP A 142 -13.01 5.78 -26.27
CA TRP A 142 -11.88 5.49 -25.40
C TRP A 142 -10.73 6.52 -25.48
N PRO A 143 -10.45 7.21 -26.61
CA PRO A 143 -9.34 8.17 -26.64
C PRO A 143 -9.56 9.34 -25.68
N ILE A 144 -10.81 9.80 -25.53
CA ILE A 144 -11.12 10.88 -24.60
C ILE A 144 -10.95 10.41 -23.14
N LEU A 145 -11.36 9.18 -22.82
CA LEU A 145 -11.14 8.59 -21.49
C LEU A 145 -9.66 8.46 -21.14
N LEU A 146 -8.84 8.00 -22.10
CA LEU A 146 -7.39 7.93 -21.92
C LEU A 146 -6.80 9.33 -21.68
N CYS A 147 -7.23 10.33 -22.45
CA CYS A 147 -6.78 11.70 -22.28
C CYS A 147 -7.14 12.26 -20.90
N TYR A 148 -8.38 12.05 -20.45
CA TYR A 148 -8.81 12.40 -19.08
C TYR A 148 -7.96 11.71 -18.02
N TRP A 149 -7.72 10.41 -18.17
CA TRP A 149 -6.90 9.67 -17.22
C TRP A 149 -5.47 10.21 -17.16
N ILE A 150 -4.84 10.50 -18.30
CA ILE A 150 -3.48 11.07 -18.35
C ILE A 150 -3.44 12.45 -17.68
N VAL A 151 -4.38 13.34 -18.00
CA VAL A 151 -4.44 14.68 -17.39
C VAL A 151 -4.64 14.56 -15.89
N LEU A 152 -5.57 13.74 -15.44
CA LEU A 152 -5.86 13.51 -14.03
C LEU A 152 -4.64 12.89 -13.32
N PHE A 153 -3.96 11.93 -13.96
CA PHE A 153 -2.73 11.33 -13.45
C PHE A 153 -1.63 12.36 -13.25
N VAL A 154 -1.34 13.18 -14.27
CA VAL A 154 -0.30 14.20 -14.20
C VAL A 154 -0.62 15.26 -13.16
N LEU A 155 -1.86 15.77 -13.14
CA LEU A 155 -2.27 16.76 -12.15
C LEU A 155 -2.18 16.21 -10.73
N THR A 156 -2.62 14.98 -10.52
CA THR A 156 -2.58 14.33 -9.21
C THR A 156 -1.14 14.07 -8.77
N MET A 157 -0.30 13.51 -9.63
CA MET A 157 1.11 13.28 -9.31
C MET A 157 1.86 14.59 -9.05
N ARG A 158 1.64 15.64 -9.85
CA ARG A 158 2.23 16.96 -9.61
C ARG A 158 1.80 17.54 -8.27
N ARG A 159 0.51 17.46 -7.93
CA ARG A 159 -0.02 17.94 -6.65
C ARG A 159 0.57 17.15 -5.47
N GLN A 160 0.64 15.83 -5.59
CA GLN A 160 1.22 14.97 -4.56
C GLN A 160 2.71 15.31 -4.36
N ILE A 161 3.50 15.36 -5.44
CA ILE A 161 4.94 15.70 -5.37
C ILE A 161 5.15 17.11 -4.81
N ALA A 162 4.34 18.11 -5.19
CA ALA A 162 4.44 19.46 -4.64
C ALA A 162 4.16 19.51 -3.13
N HIS A 163 3.18 18.75 -2.65
CA HIS A 163 2.90 18.60 -1.21
C HIS A 163 4.08 17.93 -0.50
N MET A 164 4.62 16.86 -1.09
CA MET A 164 5.79 16.15 -0.57
C MET A 164 7.01 17.06 -0.42
N ILE A 165 7.26 17.93 -1.39
CA ILE A 165 8.34 18.92 -1.36
C ILE A 165 8.06 20.00 -0.30
N LYS A 166 6.83 20.52 -0.24
CA LYS A 166 6.43 21.57 0.73
C LYS A 166 6.58 21.11 2.17
N TYR A 167 6.21 19.87 2.48
CA TYR A 167 6.24 19.30 3.83
C TYR A 167 7.48 18.42 4.07
N LYS A 168 8.51 18.53 3.20
CA LYS A 168 9.83 17.88 3.29
C LYS A 168 9.78 16.38 3.61
N TYR A 169 9.17 15.62 2.72
CA TYR A 169 8.72 14.29 3.08
C TYR A 169 8.99 13.33 1.91
N ILE A 170 9.93 12.41 2.12
CA ILE A 170 10.57 11.63 1.05
C ILE A 170 10.04 10.18 1.12
N PRO A 171 9.34 9.68 0.08
CA PRO A 171 8.68 8.38 0.12
C PRO A 171 9.69 7.23 0.05
N PHE A 172 10.87 7.51 -0.49
CA PHE A 172 11.98 6.58 -0.60
C PHE A 172 13.06 7.01 0.38
N SER A 173 13.42 6.13 1.32
CA SER A 173 14.55 6.31 2.23
C SER A 173 15.90 6.12 1.50
N LEU A 174 16.05 6.73 0.32
CA LEU A 174 17.30 6.79 -0.44
C LEU A 174 18.22 7.78 0.28
N GLY A 175 18.88 7.33 1.34
CA GLY A 175 19.88 8.16 2.04
C GLY A 175 19.86 8.10 3.56
N LYS A 176 19.29 7.08 4.22
CA LYS A 176 19.60 6.90 5.65
C LYS A 176 21.11 6.66 5.78
N GLN A 177 21.82 7.61 6.38
CA GLN A 177 23.16 7.35 6.91
C GLN A 177 23.05 6.15 7.85
N LYS A 178 23.69 5.06 7.44
CA LYS A 178 23.94 3.90 8.30
C LYS A 178 24.77 4.46 9.46
N TYR A 179 24.14 4.68 10.61
CA TYR A 179 24.84 5.13 11.81
C TYR A 179 25.93 4.08 12.07
N GLY A 180 27.18 4.45 11.80
CA GLY A 180 28.32 3.57 11.99
C GLY A 180 28.32 3.17 13.45
N GLY A 181 28.25 1.86 13.70
CA GLY A 181 28.31 1.31 15.04
C GLY A 181 29.53 1.89 15.75
N LYS A 182 29.29 2.64 16.83
CA LYS A 182 30.33 3.09 17.74
C LYS A 182 31.05 1.82 18.22
N LYS A 183 32.26 1.56 17.71
CA LYS A 183 33.15 0.57 18.31
C LYS A 183 33.33 0.99 19.76
N SER A 184 32.79 0.20 20.68
CA SER A 184 33.12 0.29 22.09
C SER A 184 34.60 -0.06 22.20
N SER A 185 35.46 0.96 22.34
CA SER A 185 36.85 0.78 22.74
C SER A 185 36.86 0.37 24.21
N ALA A 186 36.73 -0.93 24.45
CA ALA A 186 37.02 -1.57 25.72
C ALA A 186 38.33 -2.35 25.59
N SER A 187 39.42 -1.74 26.04
CA SER A 187 40.62 -2.38 26.62
C SER A 187 41.41 -1.24 27.26
N GLY A 188 41.52 -1.06 28.57
CA GLY A 188 41.81 -2.09 29.57
C GLY A 188 43.32 -2.21 29.73
N SER A 189 43.97 -1.31 30.47
CA SER A 189 45.10 -1.67 31.33
C SER A 189 45.28 -0.59 32.41
N GLY A 190 45.08 -1.00 33.66
CA GLY A 190 45.48 -0.22 34.82
C GLY A 190 46.95 -0.51 35.12
N SER A 191 47.74 0.54 35.32
CA SER A 191 49.06 0.47 35.93
C SER A 191 49.00 1.29 37.21
N ARG A 192 48.94 0.60 38.35
CA ARG A 192 49.23 1.16 39.67
C ARG A 192 50.74 1.04 39.89
N GLY A 193 51.42 2.17 39.91
CA GLY A 193 52.76 2.33 40.46
C GLY A 193 52.72 3.54 41.38
N ASP A 194 52.99 3.27 42.66
CA ASP A 194 53.45 4.14 43.76
C ASP A 194 52.73 3.82 45.08
#